data_AF-A0A2X1QT29-F1
#
_entry.id   AF-A0A2X1QT29-F1
#
_cell.length_a   1.000
_cell.length_b   1.000
_cell.length_c   1.000
_cell.angle_alpha   90.00
_cell.angle_beta   90.00
_cell.angle_gamma   90.00
#
_symmetry.space_group_name_H-M   'P 1'
#
loop_
_entity.id
_entity.type
_entity.pdbx_description
1 polymer ?
#
loop_
_entity_poly.entity_id
_entity_poly.type
_entity_poly.pdbx_seq_one_letter_code
_entity_poly.pdbx_strand_id
1 'polypeptide(L)'
;MTITKLTRTDLAPDLEAYQALFAQAELSHPAPSLSGDLQPRLFYGLEQLLYTPAVSSFMLVKAPEEPEYLQWLAAETRTLHEPAAPLYGVRYEVTDAQVTLAPAQGAEDNFASTAPVVMADWVEAEQLFGCVRQFNGAITLQPGLVHQANGGVLVLSLRTLLAQTAAVGASEKIW
;
A
#
# COMPACT_ATOMS: atom_id res chain seq x y z
N MET A 1 -44.88 8.55 43.31
CA MET A 1 -44.04 8.19 42.14
C MET A 1 -42.89 9.18 42.13
N THR A 2 -41.72 8.78 42.61
CA THR A 2 -40.56 9.68 42.76
C THR A 2 -39.56 9.33 41.65
N ILE A 3 -39.34 10.26 40.73
CA ILE A 3 -38.33 10.10 39.66
C ILE A 3 -36.96 10.42 40.25
N THR A 4 -36.07 9.42 40.26
CA THR A 4 -34.67 9.59 40.65
C THR A 4 -33.88 10.09 39.44
N LYS A 5 -33.36 11.32 39.50
CA LYS A 5 -32.45 11.87 38.48
C LYS A 5 -31.03 11.39 38.77
N LEU A 6 -30.51 10.51 37.92
CA LEU A 6 -29.11 10.12 37.93
C LEU A 6 -28.28 11.20 37.22
N THR A 7 -27.14 11.53 37.80
CA THR A 7 -26.14 12.43 37.22
C THR A 7 -25.22 11.64 36.27
N ARG A 8 -24.50 12.33 35.37
CA ARG A 8 -23.58 11.68 34.41
C ARG A 8 -22.52 10.81 35.11
N THR A 9 -22.12 11.18 36.31
CA THR A 9 -21.17 10.45 37.14
C THR A 9 -21.71 9.11 37.64
N ASP A 10 -23.02 9.03 37.88
CA ASP A 10 -23.70 7.79 38.32
C ASP A 10 -23.86 6.77 37.17
N LEU A 11 -23.54 7.17 35.94
CA LEU A 11 -23.54 6.33 34.74
C LEU A 11 -22.13 5.86 34.36
N ALA A 12 -21.10 6.32 35.06
CA ALA A 12 -19.75 5.85 34.79
C ALA A 12 -19.61 4.40 35.30
N PRO A 13 -19.06 3.49 34.49
CA PRO A 13 -18.76 2.15 34.98
C PRO A 13 -17.76 2.24 36.13
N ASP A 14 -17.97 1.44 37.18
CA ASP A 14 -16.98 1.29 38.25
C ASP A 14 -15.77 0.56 37.69
N LEU A 15 -14.65 1.28 37.59
CA LEU A 15 -13.39 0.78 37.05
C LEU A 15 -12.39 0.41 38.15
N GLU A 16 -12.71 0.60 39.44
CA GLU A 16 -11.79 0.39 40.56
C GLU A 16 -11.26 -1.05 40.59
N ALA A 17 -12.15 -2.04 40.36
CA ALA A 17 -11.80 -3.45 40.25
C ALA A 17 -10.87 -3.80 39.06
N TYR A 18 -10.82 -2.93 38.04
CA TYR A 18 -10.04 -3.16 36.82
C TYR A 18 -8.74 -2.32 36.77
N GLN A 19 -8.54 -1.37 37.68
CA GLN A 19 -7.32 -0.54 37.73
C GLN A 19 -6.04 -1.38 37.81
N ALA A 20 -6.07 -2.45 38.61
CA ALA A 20 -4.95 -3.39 38.72
C ALA A 20 -4.69 -4.19 37.42
N LEU A 21 -5.71 -4.39 36.58
CA LEU A 21 -5.58 -5.03 35.28
C LEU A 21 -4.88 -4.08 34.29
N PHE A 22 -5.31 -2.82 34.22
CA PHE A 22 -4.73 -1.81 33.32
C PHE A 22 -3.31 -1.37 33.71
N ALA A 23 -2.90 -1.58 34.97
CA ALA A 23 -1.55 -1.29 35.45
C ALA A 23 -0.53 -2.42 35.13
N GLN A 24 -0.96 -3.53 34.51
CA GLN A 24 -0.08 -4.65 34.17
C GLN A 24 0.88 -4.28 33.04
N ALA A 25 2.19 -4.49 33.27
CA ALA A 25 3.23 -4.23 32.27
C ALA A 25 3.09 -5.10 30.99
N GLU A 26 2.37 -6.22 31.07
CA GLU A 26 2.08 -7.11 29.94
C GLU A 26 1.13 -6.47 28.91
N LEU A 27 0.30 -5.50 29.31
CA LEU A 27 -0.51 -4.69 28.38
C LEU A 27 0.32 -3.62 27.67
N SER A 28 1.55 -3.35 28.12
CA SER A 28 2.47 -2.38 27.52
C SER A 28 3.25 -2.96 26.33
N HIS A 29 3.18 -4.27 26.11
CA HIS A 29 3.77 -4.90 24.94
C HIS A 29 2.73 -4.97 23.82
N PRO A 30 3.09 -4.59 22.57
CA PRO A 30 2.19 -4.78 21.45
C PRO A 30 1.87 -6.27 21.36
N ALA A 31 0.59 -6.62 21.53
CA ALA A 31 0.15 -7.99 21.37
C ALA A 31 0.52 -8.47 19.95
N PRO A 32 0.88 -9.76 19.78
CA PRO A 32 1.07 -10.32 18.45
C PRO A 32 -0.19 -10.06 17.61
N SER A 33 0.01 -9.72 16.34
CA SER A 33 -1.11 -9.46 15.43
C SER A 33 -1.99 -10.71 15.33
N LEU A 34 -3.25 -10.59 15.79
CA LEU A 34 -4.26 -11.63 15.63
C LEU A 34 -4.84 -11.66 14.21
N SER A 35 -4.36 -10.79 13.32
CA SER A 35 -4.85 -10.66 11.93
C SER A 35 -4.82 -12.00 11.19
N GLY A 36 -3.73 -12.76 11.34
CA GLY A 36 -3.58 -14.09 10.73
C GLY A 36 -4.63 -15.09 11.20
N ASP A 37 -4.90 -15.11 12.51
CA ASP A 37 -5.88 -16.01 13.12
C ASP A 37 -7.32 -15.62 12.80
N LEU A 38 -7.60 -14.32 12.68
CA LEU A 38 -8.93 -13.79 12.36
C LEU A 38 -9.27 -13.93 10.87
N GLN A 39 -8.27 -13.85 9.98
CA GLN A 39 -8.46 -13.87 8.53
C GLN A 39 -7.56 -14.91 7.83
N PRO A 40 -7.62 -16.19 8.22
CA PRO A 40 -6.66 -17.22 7.77
C PRO A 40 -6.68 -17.41 6.25
N ARG A 41 -7.83 -17.21 5.60
CA ARG A 41 -7.94 -17.29 4.13
C ARG A 41 -7.25 -16.14 3.40
N LEU A 42 -7.30 -14.94 3.97
CA LEU A 42 -6.63 -13.77 3.40
C LEU A 42 -5.12 -13.97 3.48
N PHE A 43 -4.61 -14.36 4.66
CA PHE A 43 -3.19 -14.59 4.89
C PHE A 43 -2.64 -15.71 4.03
N TYR A 44 -3.36 -16.83 3.91
CA TYR A 44 -2.99 -17.88 2.96
C TYR A 44 -2.92 -17.35 1.52
N GLY A 45 -3.89 -16.53 1.09
CA GLY A 45 -3.87 -15.91 -0.23
C GLY A 45 -2.68 -14.97 -0.44
N LEU A 46 -2.30 -14.18 0.57
CA LEU A 46 -1.13 -13.30 0.54
C LEU A 46 0.17 -14.12 0.45
N GLU A 47 0.32 -15.19 1.23
CA GLU A 47 1.48 -16.08 1.14
C GLU A 47 1.61 -16.73 -0.24
N GLN A 48 0.48 -17.15 -0.84
CA GLN A 48 0.45 -17.67 -2.21
C GLN A 48 0.88 -16.59 -3.23
N LEU A 49 0.43 -15.35 -3.06
CA LEU A 49 0.82 -14.23 -3.92
C LEU A 49 2.33 -13.94 -3.82
N LEU A 50 2.89 -13.99 -2.60
CA LEU A 50 4.26 -13.58 -2.31
C LEU A 50 5.31 -14.64 -2.65
N TYR A 51 5.06 -15.89 -2.32
CA TYR A 51 6.11 -16.93 -2.32
C TYR A 51 5.89 -18.05 -3.32
N THR A 52 4.66 -18.22 -3.77
CA THR A 52 4.38 -19.25 -4.76
C THR A 52 4.63 -18.65 -6.14
N PRO A 53 5.38 -19.33 -7.03
CA PRO A 53 5.39 -18.99 -8.45
C PRO A 53 3.98 -19.26 -9.00
N ALA A 54 3.08 -18.31 -8.78
CA ALA A 54 1.68 -18.42 -9.07
C ALA A 54 1.42 -18.27 -10.56
N VAL A 55 0.28 -18.80 -11.01
CA VAL A 55 -0.23 -18.62 -12.38
C VAL A 55 -0.65 -17.16 -12.64
N SER A 56 -0.91 -16.39 -11.58
CA SER A 56 -1.39 -15.00 -11.62
C SER A 56 -0.64 -14.13 -10.62
N SER A 57 -0.20 -12.96 -11.07
CA SER A 57 0.38 -11.89 -10.23
C SER A 57 -0.69 -10.96 -9.62
N PHE A 58 -1.97 -11.29 -9.78
CA PHE A 58 -3.09 -10.50 -9.27
C PHE A 58 -3.86 -11.26 -8.19
N MET A 59 -4.20 -10.53 -7.13
CA MET A 59 -5.11 -10.96 -6.06
C MET A 59 -6.20 -9.90 -5.90
N LEU A 60 -7.46 -10.34 -5.89
CA LEU A 60 -8.60 -9.47 -5.60
C LEU A 60 -9.09 -9.73 -4.17
N VAL A 61 -9.03 -8.70 -3.33
CA VAL A 61 -9.50 -8.75 -1.95
C VAL A 61 -10.81 -7.98 -1.85
N LYS A 62 -11.85 -8.62 -1.30
CA LYS A 62 -13.08 -7.91 -0.92
C LYS A 62 -12.87 -7.31 0.46
N ALA A 63 -12.90 -5.98 0.55
CA ALA A 63 -12.89 -5.22 1.78
C ALA A 63 -13.98 -4.14 1.74
N PRO A 64 -14.39 -3.63 2.90
CA PRO A 64 -15.11 -2.36 3.00
C PRO A 64 -14.33 -1.22 2.31
N GLU A 65 -15.02 -0.17 1.86
CA GLU A 65 -14.43 0.88 1.01
C GLU A 65 -13.75 2.01 1.78
N GLU A 66 -13.36 1.76 3.03
CA GLU A 66 -12.64 2.71 3.87
C GLU A 66 -11.11 2.57 3.69
N PRO A 67 -10.37 3.69 3.59
CA PRO A 67 -8.93 3.68 3.29
C PRO A 67 -8.10 2.94 4.36
N GLU A 68 -8.60 2.85 5.59
CA GLU A 68 -7.97 2.13 6.70
C GLU A 68 -7.80 0.64 6.38
N TYR A 69 -8.74 0.02 5.66
CA TYR A 69 -8.61 -1.39 5.27
C TYR A 69 -7.51 -1.59 4.23
N LEU A 70 -7.34 -0.64 3.31
CA LEU A 70 -6.27 -0.68 2.32
C LEU A 70 -4.90 -0.50 2.98
N GLN A 71 -4.80 0.43 3.93
CA GLN A 71 -3.60 0.66 4.74
C GLN A 71 -3.26 -0.56 5.60
N TRP A 72 -4.25 -1.14 6.26
CA TRP A 72 -4.09 -2.35 7.05
C TRP A 72 -3.62 -3.52 6.18
N LEU A 73 -4.23 -3.73 5.01
CA LEU A 73 -3.82 -4.79 4.08
C LEU A 73 -2.37 -4.60 3.61
N ALA A 74 -1.98 -3.36 3.28
CA ALA A 74 -0.61 -3.05 2.89
C ALA A 74 0.39 -3.27 4.05
N ALA A 75 -0.02 -2.98 5.28
CA ALA A 75 0.80 -3.22 6.47
C ALA A 75 1.00 -4.73 6.71
N GLU A 76 -0.06 -5.53 6.69
CA GLU A 76 0.03 -7.00 6.87
C GLU A 76 0.76 -7.68 5.70
N THR A 77 0.61 -7.18 4.48
CA THR A 77 1.39 -7.69 3.34
C THR A 77 2.88 -7.41 3.54
N ARG A 78 3.23 -6.24 4.10
CA ARG A 78 4.63 -5.86 4.37
C ARG A 78 5.24 -6.71 5.49
N THR A 79 4.49 -7.02 6.55
CA THR A 79 4.98 -7.90 7.62
C THR A 79 5.24 -9.31 7.10
N LEU A 80 4.43 -9.79 6.16
CA LEU A 80 4.67 -11.07 5.50
C LEU A 80 5.88 -11.02 4.56
N HIS A 81 6.08 -9.96 3.78
CA HIS A 81 7.09 -9.91 2.71
C HIS A 81 8.57 -9.97 3.18
N GLU A 82 8.89 -9.82 4.47
CA GLU A 82 10.28 -9.85 4.95
C GLU A 82 10.98 -11.19 4.61
N PRO A 83 12.21 -11.17 4.04
CA PRO A 83 13.20 -10.10 4.13
C PRO A 83 13.21 -9.08 2.97
N ALA A 84 14.02 -8.02 3.12
CA ALA A 84 14.24 -6.95 2.14
C ALA A 84 14.32 -7.45 0.68
N ALA A 85 13.42 -6.93 -0.16
CA ALA A 85 13.38 -7.26 -1.58
C ALA A 85 14.71 -6.91 -2.27
N PRO A 86 15.18 -7.74 -3.21
CA PRO A 86 16.34 -7.38 -4.03
C PRO A 86 16.05 -6.09 -4.81
N LEU A 87 17.11 -5.38 -5.21
CA LEU A 87 16.96 -4.17 -6.02
C LEU A 87 16.41 -4.56 -7.40
N TYR A 88 15.26 -4.00 -7.77
CA TYR A 88 14.69 -4.11 -9.10
C TYR A 88 14.66 -2.76 -9.81
N GLY A 89 14.54 -2.79 -11.13
CA GLY A 89 14.37 -1.61 -11.95
C GLY A 89 15.64 -1.20 -12.69
N VAL A 90 15.61 0.03 -13.18
CA VAL A 90 16.60 0.57 -14.11
C VAL A 90 16.97 1.99 -13.74
N ARG A 91 18.09 2.45 -14.28
CA ARG A 91 18.45 3.86 -14.32
C ARG A 91 18.34 4.35 -15.76
N TYR A 92 17.59 5.44 -15.95
CA TYR A 92 17.60 6.18 -17.20
C TYR A 92 18.53 7.38 -17.11
N GLU A 93 19.39 7.55 -18.12
CA GLU A 93 20.19 8.75 -18.31
C GLU A 93 19.69 9.48 -19.54
N VAL A 94 19.39 10.77 -19.38
CA VAL A 94 18.84 11.61 -20.45
C VAL A 94 19.89 12.65 -20.83
N THR A 95 20.39 12.55 -22.06
CA THR A 95 21.33 13.51 -22.65
C THR A 95 20.69 14.11 -23.90
N ASP A 96 20.30 15.38 -23.85
CA ASP A 96 19.53 16.06 -24.89
C ASP A 96 18.24 15.31 -25.26
N ALA A 97 18.20 14.73 -26.47
CA ALA A 97 17.11 13.92 -27.00
C ALA A 97 17.39 12.40 -26.92
N GLN A 98 18.53 11.99 -26.36
CA GLN A 98 18.89 10.59 -26.20
C GLN A 98 18.59 10.11 -24.78
N VAL A 99 17.92 8.96 -24.69
CA VAL A 99 17.62 8.27 -23.44
C VAL A 99 18.35 6.94 -23.45
N THR A 100 19.27 6.74 -22.51
CA THR A 100 19.96 5.46 -22.31
C THR A 100 19.41 4.77 -21.07
N LEU A 101 19.43 3.43 -21.10
CA LEU A 101 18.96 2.57 -20.02
C LEU A 101 20.12 1.72 -19.53
N ALA A 102 20.27 1.64 -18.21
CA ALA A 102 21.17 0.73 -17.53
C ALA A 102 20.45 0.05 -16.36
N PRO A 103 20.87 -1.14 -15.90
CA PRO A 103 20.34 -1.73 -14.68
C PRO A 103 20.55 -0.81 -13.48
N ALA A 104 19.56 -0.73 -12.59
CA ALA A 104 19.69 0.02 -11.35
C ALA A 104 20.86 -0.54 -10.50
N GLN A 105 21.65 0.36 -9.92
CA GLN A 105 22.77 0.07 -9.04
C GLN A 105 22.44 0.40 -7.57
N GLY A 106 21.45 1.25 -7.33
CA GLY A 106 20.95 1.56 -5.99
C GLY A 106 19.48 1.97 -5.98
N ALA A 107 18.87 1.98 -4.79
CA ALA A 107 17.49 2.40 -4.58
C ALA A 107 17.22 3.89 -4.90
N GLU A 108 18.29 4.69 -4.94
CA GLU A 108 18.25 6.12 -5.31
C GLU A 108 18.21 6.35 -6.83
N ASP A 109 18.37 5.30 -7.65
CA ASP A 109 18.26 5.44 -9.09
C ASP A 109 16.80 5.75 -9.50
N ASN A 110 16.65 6.58 -10.54
CA ASN A 110 15.36 7.22 -10.87
C ASN A 110 14.19 6.27 -11.16
N PHE A 111 14.43 5.02 -11.55
CA PHE A 111 13.42 4.00 -11.79
C PHE A 111 13.73 2.69 -11.05
N ALA A 112 14.42 2.80 -9.90
CA ALA A 112 14.60 1.69 -8.98
C ALA A 112 13.35 1.44 -8.12
N SER A 113 13.18 0.19 -7.69
CA SER A 113 12.20 -0.19 -6.68
C SER A 113 12.53 0.49 -5.35
N THR A 114 11.55 1.14 -4.73
CA THR A 114 11.75 1.92 -3.49
C THR A 114 11.15 1.27 -2.26
N ALA A 115 10.15 0.39 -2.42
CA ALA A 115 9.50 -0.29 -1.30
C ALA A 115 8.94 -1.66 -1.70
N PRO A 116 8.97 -2.66 -0.80
CA PRO A 116 8.42 -3.99 -1.05
C PRO A 116 6.90 -3.98 -1.16
N VAL A 117 6.22 -3.03 -0.51
CA VAL A 117 4.76 -2.88 -0.61
C VAL A 117 4.42 -1.39 -0.72
N VAL A 118 3.87 -1.01 -1.87
CA VAL A 118 3.38 0.33 -2.19
C VAL A 118 1.86 0.28 -2.21
N MET A 119 1.20 1.32 -1.69
CA MET A 119 -0.25 1.43 -1.75
C MET A 119 -0.71 2.79 -2.27
N ALA A 120 -1.85 2.81 -2.95
CA ALA A 120 -2.56 4.03 -3.26
C ALA A 120 -4.07 3.80 -3.27
N ASP A 121 -4.78 4.58 -2.46
CA ASP A 121 -6.24 4.58 -2.46
C ASP A 121 -6.78 5.32 -3.69
N TRP A 122 -6.17 6.46 -4.02
CA TRP A 122 -6.45 7.27 -5.21
C TRP A 122 -5.13 7.68 -5.88
N VAL A 123 -5.05 7.55 -7.20
CA VAL A 123 -3.88 7.92 -7.98
C VAL A 123 -4.29 8.27 -9.41
N GLU A 124 -3.58 9.20 -10.04
CA GLU A 124 -3.76 9.55 -11.46
C GLU A 124 -2.92 8.65 -12.39
N ALA A 125 -3.23 8.63 -13.69
CA ALA A 125 -2.54 7.78 -14.66
C ALA A 125 -1.02 8.00 -14.67
N GLU A 126 -0.59 9.27 -14.71
CA GLU A 126 0.84 9.64 -14.70
C GLU A 126 1.54 9.25 -13.40
N GLN A 127 0.82 9.21 -12.28
CA GLN A 127 1.39 8.81 -11.00
C GLN A 127 1.44 7.28 -10.88
N LEU A 128 0.48 6.56 -11.45
CA LEU A 128 0.46 5.09 -11.46
C LEU A 128 1.53 4.54 -12.40
N PHE A 129 1.54 5.00 -13.64
CA PHE A 129 2.40 4.47 -14.70
C PHE A 129 3.71 5.23 -14.87
N GLY A 130 3.83 6.44 -14.33
CA GLY A 130 4.93 7.35 -14.65
C GLY A 130 4.61 8.20 -15.89
N CYS A 131 5.48 9.15 -16.21
CA CYS A 131 5.30 9.98 -17.40
C CYS A 131 6.63 10.39 -18.04
N VAL A 132 6.55 10.68 -19.34
CA VAL A 132 7.59 11.35 -20.11
C VAL A 132 7.11 12.76 -20.38
N ARG A 133 7.91 13.75 -20.01
CA ARG A 133 7.63 15.16 -20.30
C ARG A 133 8.71 15.71 -21.21
N GLN A 134 8.30 16.50 -22.19
CA GLN A 134 9.22 17.21 -23.07
C GLN A 134 8.91 18.70 -22.99
N PHE A 135 9.91 19.50 -22.63
CA PHE A 135 9.78 20.95 -22.58
C PHE A 135 11.04 21.61 -23.14
N ASN A 136 10.86 22.52 -24.11
CA ASN A 136 11.97 23.20 -24.81
C ASN A 136 13.06 22.24 -25.33
N GLY A 137 12.66 21.07 -25.83
CA GLY A 137 13.60 20.06 -26.36
C GLY A 137 14.25 19.17 -25.29
N ALA A 138 14.14 19.51 -24.01
CA ALA A 138 14.62 18.67 -22.91
C ALA A 138 13.58 17.61 -22.55
N ILE A 139 14.04 16.36 -22.43
CA ILE A 139 13.22 15.23 -21.99
C ILE A 139 13.42 15.03 -20.48
N THR A 140 12.34 14.81 -19.75
CA THR A 140 12.36 14.42 -18.34
C THR A 140 11.47 13.21 -18.13
N LEU A 141 11.96 12.25 -17.36
CA LEU A 141 11.25 11.02 -17.04
C LEU A 141 10.88 11.04 -15.57
N GLN A 142 9.65 10.62 -15.26
CA GLN A 142 9.18 10.50 -13.89
C GLN A 142 8.68 9.07 -13.64
N PRO A 143 9.17 8.38 -12.60
CA PRO A 143 8.66 7.06 -12.24
C PRO A 143 7.23 7.15 -11.70
N GLY A 144 6.51 6.05 -11.87
CA GLY A 144 5.19 5.85 -11.29
C GLY A 144 5.20 4.79 -10.19
N LEU A 145 4.05 4.57 -9.55
CA LEU A 145 3.89 3.56 -8.48
C LEU A 145 4.21 2.13 -8.97
N VAL A 146 3.91 1.80 -10.23
CA VAL A 146 4.28 0.49 -10.81
C VAL A 146 5.81 0.30 -10.77
N HIS A 147 6.56 1.35 -11.10
CA HIS A 147 8.02 1.31 -11.08
C HIS A 147 8.57 1.17 -9.65
N GLN A 148 7.98 1.93 -8.71
CA GLN A 148 8.38 1.92 -7.30
C GLN A 148 8.11 0.57 -6.63
N ALA A 149 7.04 -0.12 -7.02
CA ALA A 149 6.62 -1.43 -6.51
C ALA A 149 7.26 -2.62 -7.24
N ASN A 150 8.18 -2.39 -8.18
CA ASN A 150 8.81 -3.46 -8.95
C ASN A 150 9.45 -4.51 -8.03
N GLY A 151 9.11 -5.78 -8.27
CA GLY A 151 9.58 -6.91 -7.46
C GLY A 151 8.99 -7.00 -6.05
N GLY A 152 7.99 -6.18 -5.75
CA GLY A 152 7.18 -6.24 -4.54
C GLY A 152 5.68 -6.31 -4.89
N VAL A 153 4.86 -5.71 -4.04
CA VAL A 153 3.40 -5.68 -4.18
C VAL A 153 2.89 -4.25 -4.32
N LEU A 154 2.02 -4.03 -5.30
CA LEU A 154 1.24 -2.80 -5.43
C LEU A 154 -0.21 -3.05 -5.01
N VAL A 155 -0.65 -2.36 -3.96
CA VAL A 155 -2.01 -2.45 -3.41
C VAL A 155 -2.82 -1.23 -3.87
N LEU A 156 -3.87 -1.46 -4.66
CA LEU A 156 -4.74 -0.41 -5.19
C LEU A 156 -6.20 -0.69 -4.87
N SER A 157 -6.98 0.37 -4.70
CA SER A 157 -8.44 0.23 -4.74
C SER A 157 -8.88 -0.10 -6.18
N LEU A 158 -9.87 -0.99 -6.32
CA LEU A 158 -10.39 -1.38 -7.63
C LEU A 158 -10.99 -0.18 -8.38
N ARG A 159 -11.61 0.75 -7.65
CA ARG A 159 -12.12 2.02 -8.18
C ARG A 159 -11.02 2.79 -8.91
N THR A 160 -9.86 2.91 -8.29
CA THR A 160 -8.74 3.67 -8.84
C THR A 160 -8.18 3.02 -10.09
N LEU A 161 -8.07 1.68 -10.11
CA LEU A 161 -7.69 0.96 -11.33
C LEU A 161 -8.70 1.16 -12.47
N LEU A 162 -10.00 1.11 -12.17
CA LEU A 162 -11.07 1.32 -13.16
C LEU A 162 -11.15 2.78 -13.66
N ALA A 163 -10.78 3.75 -12.82
CA ALA A 163 -10.69 5.15 -13.25
C ALA A 163 -9.60 5.33 -14.33
N GLN A 164 -8.50 4.58 -14.24
CA GLN A 164 -7.42 4.66 -15.22
C GLN A 164 -7.81 4.11 -16.60
N THR A 165 -8.59 3.02 -16.66
CA THR A 165 -9.00 2.46 -17.96
C THR A 165 -9.90 3.42 -18.75
N ALA A 166 -10.70 4.22 -18.05
CA ALA A 166 -11.47 5.30 -18.66
C ALA A 166 -10.57 6.47 -19.12
N ALA A 167 -9.55 6.83 -18.33
CA ALA A 167 -8.63 7.92 -18.67
C ALA A 167 -7.70 7.59 -19.84
N VAL A 168 -7.16 6.36 -19.89
CA VAL A 168 -6.29 5.89 -20.99
C VAL A 168 -7.03 5.89 -22.33
N GLY A 169 -8.31 5.47 -22.33
CA GLY A 169 -9.15 5.55 -23.53
C GLY A 169 -9.53 6.98 -23.97
N ALA A 170 -9.43 7.97 -23.07
CA ALA A 170 -9.66 9.37 -23.39
C ALA A 170 -8.39 10.08 -23.92
N SER A 171 -7.21 9.65 -23.46
CA SER A 171 -5.93 10.25 -23.88
C SER A 171 -5.53 9.93 -25.33
N GLU A 172 -6.13 8.91 -25.96
CA GLU A 172 -5.98 8.65 -27.41
C GLU A 172 -6.62 9.71 -28.32
N LYS A 173 -7.40 10.66 -27.77
CA LYS A 173 -8.05 11.73 -28.54
C LYS A 173 -7.36 13.08 -28.48
N ILE A 174 -6.21 13.18 -27.83
CA ILE A 174 -5.48 14.44 -27.68
C ILE A 174 -4.03 14.26 -28.16
N TRP A 175 -3.90 13.91 -29.44
CA TRP A 175 -2.73 14.17 -30.28
C TRP A 175 -3.23 14.53 -31.67
#